data_AF-A0A2M7Z5C0-F1
#
_entry.id   AF-A0A2M7Z5C0-F1
#
_cell.length_a   1.000
_cell.length_b   1.000
_cell.length_c   1.000
_cell.angle_alpha   90.00
_cell.angle_beta   90.00
_cell.angle_gamma   90.00
#
_symmetry.space_group_name_H-M   'P 1'
#
loop_
_entity.id
_entity.type
_entity.pdbx_description
1 polymer ?
#
loop_
_entity_poly.entity_id
_entity_poly.type
_entity_poly.pdbx_seq_one_letter_code
_entity_poly.pdbx_strand_id
1 'polypeptide(L)'
;GLTGVIKNLRLFDNKINQGKGAVVRQGMLEAKGDFRLFTDADNSTSIDQIEKMWIEFKNGYDIIIGSRDVKGAVLDPPQPFLRNVILGQSFKLFRKFIVGLWGIQDTQCGFKCFTKKAAENIFPKCKINRFAFDPEILIIAKKMSYKIKEIPVYWRNDPESKVKPKWMVNMAVDLLKIRWNLLKGIYD
;
A
#
# COMPACT_ATOMS: atom_id res chain seq x y z
N GLY A 1 26.39 10.57 7.98
CA GLY A 1 25.16 10.37 7.18
C GLY A 1 24.00 11.11 7.82
N LEU A 2 22.84 11.20 7.15
CA LEU A 2 21.67 11.96 7.62
C LEU A 2 21.18 11.55 9.03
N THR A 3 21.47 10.32 9.48
CA THR A 3 21.16 9.81 10.82
C THR A 3 21.79 10.62 11.95
N GLY A 4 22.92 11.30 11.70
CA GLY A 4 23.55 12.19 12.70
C GLY A 4 22.92 13.58 12.76
N VAL A 5 22.06 13.92 11.81
CA VAL A 5 21.46 15.26 11.67
C VAL A 5 19.96 15.23 11.98
N ILE A 6 19.25 14.19 11.53
CA ILE A 6 17.80 14.07 11.70
C ILE A 6 17.51 13.31 12.98
N LYS A 7 16.96 14.02 13.97
CA LYS A 7 16.50 13.43 15.23
C LYS A 7 15.50 12.29 14.95
N ASN A 8 15.68 11.16 15.61
CA ASN A 8 14.87 9.94 15.48
C ASN A 8 14.95 9.20 14.13
N LEU A 9 15.83 9.62 13.20
CA LEU A 9 16.06 8.85 11.97
C LEU A 9 16.82 7.56 12.28
N ARG A 10 16.21 6.43 11.93
CA ARG A 10 16.84 5.10 11.99
C ARG A 10 17.01 4.57 10.57
N LEU A 11 18.21 4.13 10.23
CA LEU A 11 18.51 3.49 8.96
C LEU A 11 18.67 1.98 9.16
N PHE A 12 17.96 1.18 8.36
CA PHE A 12 18.10 -0.26 8.30
C PHE A 12 18.72 -0.64 6.95
N ASP A 13 20.01 -0.97 6.97
CA ASP A 13 20.76 -1.36 5.77
C ASP A 13 20.63 -2.87 5.52
N ASN A 14 19.61 -3.24 4.75
CA ASN A 14 19.38 -4.62 4.34
C ASN A 14 20.35 -5.01 3.20
N LYS A 15 21.41 -5.75 3.53
CA LYS A 15 22.44 -6.19 2.56
C LYS A 15 21.89 -7.05 1.41
N ILE A 16 20.78 -7.75 1.63
CA ILE A 16 20.14 -8.62 0.64
C ILE A 16 18.76 -8.06 0.30
N ASN A 17 18.47 -7.92 -1.00
CA ASN A 17 17.16 -7.44 -1.47
C ASN A 17 16.06 -8.50 -1.31
N GLN A 18 15.34 -8.42 -0.20
CA GLN A 18 14.18 -9.27 0.08
C GLN A 18 12.89 -8.79 -0.60
N GLY A 19 12.84 -7.54 -1.07
CA GLY A 19 11.71 -6.93 -1.77
C GLY A 19 10.93 -5.91 -0.93
N LYS A 20 10.09 -5.11 -1.60
CA LYS A 20 9.31 -4.01 -1.01
C LYS A 20 8.51 -4.46 0.22
N GLY A 21 7.72 -5.53 0.10
CA GLY A 21 6.89 -6.03 1.19
C GLY A 21 7.70 -6.44 2.43
N ALA A 22 8.90 -7.01 2.25
CA ALA A 22 9.76 -7.38 3.38
C ALA A 22 10.28 -6.15 4.14
N VAL A 23 10.80 -5.15 3.41
CA VAL A 23 11.38 -3.94 4.04
C VAL A 23 10.31 -3.01 4.61
N VAL A 24 9.15 -2.91 3.95
CA VAL A 24 8.01 -2.14 4.49
C VAL A 24 7.48 -2.83 5.76
N ARG A 25 7.39 -4.17 5.77
CA ARG A 25 7.02 -4.92 6.98
C ARG A 25 8.01 -4.70 8.12
N GLN A 26 9.30 -4.75 7.86
CA GLN A 26 10.32 -4.44 8.85
C GLN A 26 10.13 -3.02 9.42
N GLY A 27 10.02 -2.01 8.55
CA GLY A 27 9.85 -0.62 8.96
C GLY A 27 8.58 -0.38 9.79
N MET A 28 7.46 -0.99 9.39
CA MET A 28 6.18 -0.85 10.07
C MET A 28 6.12 -1.53 11.45
N LEU A 29 6.89 -2.61 11.64
CA LEU A 29 7.04 -3.28 12.94
C LEU A 29 8.04 -2.56 13.85
N GLU A 30 9.05 -1.90 13.27
CA GLU A 30 10.07 -1.13 14.01
C GLU A 30 9.62 0.29 14.37
N ALA A 31 8.59 0.82 13.70
CA ALA A 31 8.04 2.14 13.97
C ALA A 31 7.39 2.19 15.35
N LYS A 32 7.67 3.25 16.11
CA LYS A 32 7.24 3.42 17.51
C LYS A 32 6.04 4.35 17.70
N GLY A 33 5.59 5.01 16.65
CA GLY A 33 4.46 5.93 16.70
C GLY A 33 3.10 5.23 16.86
N ASP A 34 2.12 5.96 17.38
CA ASP A 34 0.72 5.53 17.49
C ASP A 34 0.03 5.47 16.12
N PHE A 35 0.52 6.28 15.18
CA PHE A 35 0.17 6.23 13.76
C PHE A 35 1.45 5.95 12.97
N ARG A 36 1.37 4.98 12.05
CA ARG A 36 2.51 4.48 11.29
C ARG A 36 2.20 4.65 9.81
N LEU A 37 2.91 5.55 9.16
CA LEU A 37 2.84 5.78 7.72
C LEU A 37 3.96 5.01 7.03
N PHE A 38 3.63 4.28 5.97
CA PHE A 38 4.61 4.00 4.94
C PHE A 38 4.32 4.88 3.72
N THR A 39 5.39 5.41 3.13
CA THR A 39 5.38 6.24 1.92
C THR A 39 6.51 5.81 1.00
N ASP A 40 6.31 5.94 -0.32
CA ASP A 40 7.38 5.72 -1.29
C ASP A 40 8.40 6.86 -1.21
N ALA A 41 9.69 6.52 -1.38
CA ALA A 41 10.80 7.46 -1.21
C ALA A 41 11.00 8.43 -2.39
N ASP A 42 10.25 8.23 -3.48
CA ASP A 42 10.26 9.08 -4.68
C ASP A 42 9.49 10.39 -4.49
N ASN A 43 8.84 10.57 -3.33
CA ASN A 43 7.99 11.72 -3.01
C ASN A 43 6.88 11.95 -4.07
N SER A 44 6.44 10.86 -4.74
CA SER A 44 5.32 10.89 -5.69
C SER A 44 4.03 11.37 -5.03
N THR A 45 3.87 11.06 -3.73
CA THR A 45 2.87 11.67 -2.86
C THR A 45 3.59 12.57 -1.85
N SER A 46 3.20 13.83 -1.80
CA SER A 46 3.80 14.79 -0.86
C SER A 46 3.39 14.47 0.58
N ILE A 47 4.32 14.66 1.53
CA ILE A 47 4.11 14.24 2.93
C ILE A 47 2.96 14.99 3.63
N ASP A 48 2.66 16.23 3.20
CA ASP A 48 1.55 17.05 3.71
C ASP A 48 0.17 16.40 3.50
N GLN A 49 0.04 15.42 2.59
CA GLN A 49 -1.20 14.68 2.41
C GLN A 49 -1.62 13.91 3.68
N ILE A 50 -0.69 13.67 4.62
CA ILE A 50 -1.00 13.06 5.92
C ILE A 50 -2.00 13.90 6.73
N GLU A 51 -2.06 15.21 6.54
CA GLU A 51 -2.95 16.10 7.30
C GLU A 51 -4.44 15.78 7.06
N LYS A 52 -4.76 15.29 5.86
CA LYS A 52 -6.11 14.84 5.50
C LYS A 52 -6.53 13.56 6.25
N MET A 53 -5.58 12.80 6.79
CA MET A 53 -5.85 11.52 7.45
C MET A 53 -6.37 11.71 8.88
N TRP A 54 -6.02 12.81 9.56
CA TRP A 54 -6.32 13.00 10.98
C TRP A 54 -7.81 13.02 11.29
N ILE A 55 -8.61 13.64 10.42
CA ILE A 55 -10.07 13.68 10.59
C ILE A 55 -10.67 12.27 10.49
N GLU A 56 -10.14 11.43 9.61
CA GLU A 56 -10.65 10.07 9.42
C GLU A 56 -10.24 9.16 10.59
N PHE A 57 -9.04 9.31 11.14
CA PHE A 57 -8.68 8.63 12.38
C PHE A 57 -9.60 9.05 13.54
N LYS A 58 -9.96 10.34 13.65
CA LYS A 58 -10.95 10.82 14.63
C LYS A 58 -12.35 10.24 14.40
N ASN A 59 -12.74 9.99 13.16
CA ASN A 59 -13.98 9.30 12.80
C ASN A 59 -13.94 7.78 13.10
N GLY A 60 -12.83 7.28 13.67
CA GLY A 60 -12.69 5.91 14.11
C GLY A 60 -12.30 4.93 13.01
N TYR A 61 -11.68 5.40 11.93
CA TYR A 61 -11.02 4.52 10.95
C TYR A 61 -9.66 4.06 11.47
N ASP A 62 -9.26 2.84 11.14
CA ASP A 62 -8.01 2.23 11.60
C ASP A 62 -6.88 2.35 10.58
N ILE A 63 -7.25 2.45 9.30
CA ILE A 63 -6.32 2.46 8.16
C ILE A 63 -6.80 3.48 7.16
N ILE A 64 -5.91 4.41 6.80
CA ILE A 64 -6.17 5.44 5.79
C ILE A 64 -5.21 5.23 4.63
N ILE A 65 -5.77 5.15 3.42
CA ILE A 65 -5.03 4.88 2.19
C ILE A 65 -5.15 6.11 1.29
N GLY A 66 -4.02 6.62 0.82
CA GLY A 66 -4.02 7.56 -0.30
C GLY A 66 -4.52 6.85 -1.55
N SER A 67 -5.35 7.51 -2.34
CA SER A 67 -5.90 6.91 -3.55
C SER A 67 -5.81 7.89 -4.72
N ARG A 68 -5.29 7.38 -5.84
CA ARG A 68 -5.22 8.09 -7.13
C ARG A 68 -6.52 7.98 -7.91
N ASP A 69 -7.40 7.07 -7.50
CA ASP A 69 -8.58 6.64 -8.25
C ASP A 69 -9.90 7.13 -7.64
N VAL A 70 -9.85 7.92 -6.55
CA VAL A 70 -11.03 8.52 -5.92
C VAL A 70 -11.27 9.95 -6.43
N LYS A 71 -12.54 10.39 -6.38
CA LYS A 71 -12.94 11.73 -6.80
C LYS A 71 -12.15 12.79 -6.03
N GLY A 72 -11.49 13.69 -6.75
CA GLY A 72 -10.64 14.74 -6.19
C GLY A 72 -9.14 14.42 -6.14
N ALA A 73 -8.71 13.23 -6.56
CA ALA A 73 -7.29 12.94 -6.78
C ALA A 73 -6.77 13.74 -7.99
N VAL A 74 -5.55 14.26 -7.89
CA VAL A 74 -4.90 15.03 -8.95
C VAL A 74 -3.68 14.26 -9.42
N LEU A 75 -3.63 13.97 -10.72
CA LEU A 75 -2.53 13.29 -11.39
C LEU A 75 -1.79 14.32 -12.26
N ASP A 76 -0.53 14.59 -11.95
CA ASP A 76 0.27 15.57 -12.66
C ASP A 76 1.60 14.97 -13.16
N PRO A 77 1.80 14.79 -14.48
CA PRO A 77 0.85 15.01 -15.57
C PRO A 77 -0.30 13.97 -15.59
N PRO A 78 -1.43 14.26 -16.24
CA PRO A 78 -2.54 13.32 -16.38
C PRO A 78 -2.09 12.07 -17.16
N GLN A 79 -2.39 10.87 -16.63
CA GLN A 79 -1.98 9.63 -17.29
C GLN A 79 -2.70 9.45 -18.64
N PRO A 80 -2.01 8.93 -19.69
CA PRO A 80 -2.63 8.66 -20.98
C PRO A 80 -3.83 7.70 -20.86
N PHE A 81 -4.97 8.12 -21.41
CA PHE A 81 -6.28 7.46 -21.31
C PHE A 81 -6.25 5.97 -21.70
N LEU A 82 -5.48 5.59 -22.73
CA LEU A 82 -5.38 4.20 -23.21
C LEU A 82 -4.74 3.24 -22.21
N ARG A 83 -3.72 3.68 -21.45
CA ARG A 83 -3.03 2.83 -20.46
C ARG A 83 -3.90 2.58 -19.23
N ASN A 84 -4.77 3.54 -18.90
CA ASN A 84 -5.71 3.47 -17.79
C ASN A 84 -6.91 2.54 -18.04
N VAL A 85 -7.43 2.49 -19.27
CA VAL A 85 -8.73 1.84 -19.53
C VAL A 85 -8.60 0.33 -19.76
N ILE A 86 -7.62 -0.16 -20.53
CA ILE A 86 -7.62 -1.56 -20.97
C ILE A 86 -6.84 -2.47 -20.00
N LEU A 87 -5.63 -2.07 -19.59
CA LEU A 87 -4.80 -2.85 -18.66
C LEU A 87 -5.07 -2.52 -17.19
N GLY A 88 -5.33 -1.24 -16.89
CA GLY A 88 -5.62 -0.79 -15.53
C GLY A 88 -6.96 -1.30 -14.99
N GLN A 89 -8.04 -1.18 -15.75
CA GLN A 89 -9.38 -1.59 -15.29
C GLN A 89 -9.57 -3.11 -15.25
N SER A 90 -9.05 -3.85 -16.23
CA SER A 90 -9.11 -5.32 -16.23
C SER A 90 -8.34 -5.90 -15.05
N PHE A 91 -7.16 -5.35 -14.72
CA PHE A 91 -6.39 -5.77 -13.55
C PHE A 91 -7.04 -5.34 -12.24
N LYS A 92 -7.65 -4.15 -12.17
CA LYS A 92 -8.48 -3.72 -11.03
C LYS A 92 -9.63 -4.70 -10.80
N LEU A 93 -10.34 -5.09 -11.85
CA LEU A 93 -11.47 -6.00 -11.78
C LEU A 93 -11.01 -7.41 -11.38
N PHE A 94 -9.94 -7.91 -12.00
CA PHE A 94 -9.31 -9.18 -11.64
C PHE A 94 -8.94 -9.23 -10.15
N ARG A 95 -8.34 -8.16 -9.60
CA ARG A 95 -8.06 -8.07 -8.17
C ARG A 95 -9.33 -8.10 -7.34
N LYS A 96 -10.35 -7.31 -7.67
CA LYS A 96 -11.62 -7.30 -6.92
C LYS A 96 -12.24 -8.71 -6.87
N PHE A 97 -12.23 -9.45 -7.98
CA PHE A 97 -12.75 -10.81 -8.05
C PHE A 97 -11.87 -11.84 -7.32
N ILE A 98 -10.54 -11.81 -7.49
CA ILE A 98 -9.65 -12.81 -6.90
C ILE A 98 -9.53 -12.62 -5.39
N VAL A 99 -9.35 -11.38 -4.92
CA VAL A 99 -9.00 -11.12 -3.51
C VAL A 99 -10.12 -10.46 -2.70
N GLY A 100 -11.29 -10.19 -3.28
CA GLY A 100 -12.46 -9.72 -2.52
C GLY A 100 -12.32 -8.31 -1.93
N LEU A 101 -11.40 -7.49 -2.44
CA LEU A 101 -11.17 -6.11 -2.01
C LEU A 101 -12.23 -5.13 -2.58
N TRP A 102 -13.50 -5.52 -2.53
CA TRP A 102 -14.63 -4.68 -2.97
C TRP A 102 -14.73 -3.41 -2.13
N GLY A 103 -14.81 -2.24 -2.74
CA GLY A 103 -14.87 -0.96 -2.02
C GLY A 103 -13.53 -0.30 -1.70
N ILE A 104 -12.40 -0.86 -2.16
CA ILE A 104 -11.11 -0.16 -2.23
C ILE A 104 -10.75 0.01 -3.71
N GLN A 105 -10.57 1.25 -4.16
CA GLN A 105 -10.26 1.58 -5.55
C GLN A 105 -8.76 1.45 -5.84
N ASP A 106 -7.92 2.04 -4.99
CA ASP A 106 -6.47 2.04 -5.14
C ASP A 106 -5.78 1.19 -4.07
N THR A 107 -5.58 -0.08 -4.38
CA THR A 107 -4.94 -1.02 -3.46
C THR A 107 -3.42 -0.90 -3.43
N GLN A 108 -2.81 -0.21 -4.40
CA GLN A 108 -1.37 -0.19 -4.64
C GLN A 108 -0.74 1.19 -4.45
N CYS A 109 -1.47 2.16 -3.90
CA CYS A 109 -0.86 3.42 -3.53
C CYS A 109 0.20 3.19 -2.45
N GLY A 110 1.38 3.77 -2.66
CA GLY A 110 2.50 3.70 -1.73
C GLY A 110 2.31 4.54 -0.46
N PHE A 111 1.18 5.23 -0.29
CA PHE A 111 0.91 6.14 0.83
C PHE A 111 -0.21 5.59 1.70
N LYS A 112 0.13 4.91 2.81
CA LYS A 112 -0.86 4.29 3.70
C LYS A 112 -0.47 4.43 5.17
N CYS A 113 -1.41 4.92 5.97
CA CYS A 113 -1.23 5.11 7.41
C CYS A 113 -2.11 4.15 8.21
N PHE A 114 -1.55 3.60 9.28
CA PHE A 114 -2.17 2.59 10.13
C PHE A 114 -2.10 3.05 11.58
N THR A 115 -3.14 2.77 12.36
CA THR A 115 -3.01 2.80 13.82
C THR A 115 -1.98 1.76 14.26
N LYS A 116 -1.32 1.99 15.40
CA LYS A 116 -0.40 1.04 16.03
C LYS A 116 -1.00 -0.36 16.13
N LYS A 117 -2.25 -0.44 16.61
CA LYS A 117 -3.00 -1.70 16.74
C LYS A 117 -3.16 -2.40 15.39
N ALA A 118 -3.56 -1.68 14.34
CA ALA A 118 -3.69 -2.27 13.00
C ALA A 118 -2.34 -2.76 12.49
N ALA A 119 -1.28 -1.96 12.64
CA ALA A 119 0.06 -2.31 12.18
C ALA A 119 0.61 -3.58 12.88
N GLU A 120 0.51 -3.66 14.21
CA GLU A 120 1.01 -4.78 15.00
C GLU A 120 0.26 -6.09 14.72
N ASN A 121 -1.00 -6.01 14.32
CA ASN A 121 -1.81 -7.17 14.02
C ASN A 121 -1.70 -7.66 12.57
N ILE A 122 -1.59 -6.73 11.61
CA ILE A 122 -1.61 -7.07 10.17
C ILE A 122 -0.23 -7.50 9.67
N PHE A 123 0.80 -6.72 9.99
CA PHE A 123 2.12 -6.87 9.37
C PHE A 123 2.81 -8.20 9.68
N PRO A 124 2.73 -8.78 10.91
CA PRO A 124 3.32 -10.09 11.19
C PRO A 124 2.68 -11.23 10.38
N LYS A 125 1.42 -11.06 9.97
CA LYS A 125 0.68 -12.06 9.18
C LYS A 125 1.00 -12.03 7.69
N CYS A 126 1.62 -10.95 7.19
CA CYS A 126 1.97 -10.80 5.78
C CYS A 126 3.08 -11.77 5.36
N LYS A 127 2.88 -12.47 4.23
CA LYS A 127 3.80 -13.47 3.69
C LYS A 127 4.43 -13.04 2.36
N ILE A 128 3.85 -12.07 1.67
CA ILE A 128 4.37 -11.59 0.40
C ILE A 128 5.46 -10.54 0.65
N ASN A 129 6.63 -10.77 0.04
CA ASN A 129 7.78 -9.89 0.21
C ASN A 129 7.97 -8.89 -0.94
N ARG A 130 7.23 -9.04 -2.04
CA ARG A 130 7.34 -8.22 -3.26
C ARG A 130 6.14 -7.27 -3.36
N PHE A 131 5.83 -6.78 -4.57
CA PHE A 131 4.81 -5.74 -4.78
C PHE A 131 3.37 -6.14 -4.43
N ALA A 132 3.05 -7.44 -4.43
CA ALA A 132 1.73 -7.92 -4.06
C ALA A 132 1.45 -7.87 -2.53
N PHE A 133 2.42 -7.40 -1.73
CA PHE A 133 2.20 -7.05 -0.33
C PHE A 133 1.11 -5.97 -0.15
N ASP A 134 1.04 -5.01 -1.07
CA ASP A 134 0.07 -3.91 -1.02
C ASP A 134 -1.41 -4.35 -0.99
N PRO A 135 -1.85 -5.30 -1.81
CA PRO A 135 -3.17 -5.91 -1.65
C PRO A 135 -3.24 -6.90 -0.48
N GLU A 136 -2.16 -7.64 -0.15
CA GLU A 136 -2.15 -8.59 0.98
C GLU A 136 -2.54 -7.93 2.31
N ILE A 137 -1.93 -6.79 2.65
CA ILE A 137 -2.23 -6.07 3.90
C ILE A 137 -3.71 -5.68 4.01
N LEU A 138 -4.33 -5.31 2.88
CA LEU A 138 -5.73 -4.87 2.87
C LEU A 138 -6.69 -6.04 3.04
N ILE A 139 -6.31 -7.21 2.54
CA ILE A 139 -7.09 -8.44 2.69
C ILE A 139 -7.07 -8.89 4.15
N ILE A 140 -5.87 -8.90 4.76
CA ILE A 140 -5.70 -9.22 6.18
C ILE A 140 -6.47 -8.20 7.03
N ALA A 141 -6.34 -6.90 6.73
CA ALA A 141 -7.08 -5.85 7.41
C ALA A 141 -8.60 -6.08 7.41
N LYS A 142 -9.16 -6.37 6.23
CA LYS A 142 -10.60 -6.67 6.09
C LYS A 142 -11.02 -7.93 6.82
N LYS A 143 -10.22 -9.00 6.74
CA LYS A 143 -10.49 -10.26 7.46
C LYS A 143 -10.55 -10.03 8.97
N MET A 144 -9.71 -9.12 9.47
CA MET A 144 -9.70 -8.69 10.88
C MET A 144 -10.71 -7.58 11.20
N SER A 145 -11.61 -7.24 10.27
CA SER A 145 -12.67 -6.24 10.44
C SER A 145 -12.19 -4.81 10.76
N TYR A 146 -10.97 -4.45 10.34
CA TYR A 146 -10.49 -3.07 10.45
C TYR A 146 -11.23 -2.14 9.51
N LYS A 147 -11.49 -0.90 9.97
CA LYS A 147 -12.13 0.14 9.18
C LYS A 147 -11.11 0.83 8.28
N ILE A 148 -11.33 0.76 6.97
CA ILE A 148 -10.43 1.31 5.96
C ILE A 148 -11.09 2.49 5.26
N LYS A 149 -10.37 3.59 5.08
CA LYS A 149 -10.82 4.76 4.31
C LYS A 149 -9.83 5.10 3.21
N GLU A 150 -10.34 5.47 2.04
CA GLU A 150 -9.54 6.08 0.97
C GLU A 150 -9.68 7.60 1.01
N ILE A 151 -8.57 8.31 0.86
CA ILE A 151 -8.53 9.76 0.69
C ILE A 151 -7.89 10.15 -0.65
N PRO A 152 -8.36 11.22 -1.31
CA PRO A 152 -7.73 11.70 -2.53
C PRO A 152 -6.34 12.29 -2.23
N VAL A 153 -5.34 11.81 -2.95
CA VAL A 153 -3.96 12.33 -2.88
C VAL A 153 -3.54 13.02 -4.17
N TYR A 154 -2.64 13.98 -4.04
CA TYR A 154 -1.89 14.51 -5.16
C TYR A 154 -0.77 13.53 -5.52
N TRP A 155 -0.71 13.14 -6.79
CA TRP A 155 0.29 12.21 -7.28
C TRP A 155 1.05 12.81 -8.46
N ARG A 156 2.37 12.96 -8.30
CA ARG A 156 3.26 13.38 -9.38
C ARG A 156 3.70 12.15 -10.16
N ASN A 157 3.31 12.05 -11.44
CA ASN A 157 3.71 10.93 -12.29
C ASN A 157 5.14 11.13 -12.78
N ASP A 158 5.97 10.10 -12.61
CA ASP A 158 7.20 9.96 -13.36
C ASP A 158 6.88 9.41 -14.78
N PRO A 159 7.10 10.19 -15.86
CA PRO A 159 6.79 9.77 -17.23
C PRO A 159 7.64 8.59 -17.73
N GLU A 160 8.74 8.22 -17.07
CA GLU A 160 9.62 7.13 -17.53
C GLU A 160 9.22 5.72 -17.04
N SER A 161 8.14 5.60 -16.26
CA SER A 161 7.71 4.31 -15.70
C SER A 161 7.23 3.31 -16.75
N LYS A 162 8.12 2.40 -17.18
CA LYS A 162 7.82 1.23 -18.03
C LYS A 162 7.54 0.00 -17.16
N VAL A 163 6.26 -0.35 -17.00
CA VAL A 163 5.88 -1.62 -16.35
C VAL A 163 6.24 -2.78 -17.28
N LYS A 164 7.27 -3.56 -16.93
CA LYS A 164 7.66 -4.74 -17.72
C LYS A 164 6.60 -5.86 -17.57
N PRO A 165 6.27 -6.63 -18.62
CA PRO A 165 5.31 -7.73 -18.57
C PRO A 165 5.58 -8.77 -17.47
N LYS A 166 6.86 -9.07 -17.20
CA LYS A 166 7.28 -9.97 -16.12
C LYS A 166 6.73 -9.56 -14.74
N TRP A 167 6.61 -8.27 -14.46
CA TRP A 167 6.06 -7.78 -13.19
C TRP A 167 4.56 -8.04 -13.08
N MET A 168 3.83 -7.99 -14.20
CA MET A 168 2.40 -8.30 -14.22
C MET A 168 2.14 -9.78 -13.93
N VAL A 169 2.94 -10.68 -14.53
CA VAL A 169 2.85 -12.13 -14.26
C VAL A 169 3.17 -12.45 -12.81
N ASN A 170 4.27 -11.89 -12.28
CA ASN A 170 4.64 -12.08 -10.87
C ASN A 170 3.53 -11.60 -9.92
N MET A 171 2.93 -10.43 -10.20
CA MET A 171 1.81 -9.92 -9.43
C MET A 171 0.60 -10.86 -9.47
N ALA A 172 0.24 -11.39 -10.65
CA ALA A 172 -0.87 -12.33 -10.78
C ALA A 172 -0.63 -13.62 -9.98
N VAL A 173 0.57 -14.19 -10.07
CA VAL A 173 0.97 -15.37 -9.29
C VAL A 173 0.90 -15.08 -7.79
N ASP A 174 1.39 -13.93 -7.33
CA ASP A 174 1.34 -13.58 -5.92
C ASP A 174 -0.11 -13.34 -5.43
N LEU A 175 -1.00 -12.77 -6.26
CA LEU A 175 -2.43 -12.66 -5.94
C LEU A 175 -3.10 -14.03 -5.76
N LEU A 176 -2.74 -15.01 -6.60
CA LEU A 176 -3.22 -16.39 -6.45
C LEU A 176 -2.69 -17.03 -5.17
N LYS A 177 -1.42 -16.80 -4.81
CA LYS A 177 -0.86 -17.25 -3.53
C LYS A 177 -1.60 -16.63 -2.35
N ILE A 178 -1.90 -15.33 -2.38
CA ILE A 178 -2.68 -14.68 -1.33
C ILE A 178 -4.06 -15.32 -1.21
N ARG A 179 -4.74 -15.57 -2.34
CA ARG A 179 -6.05 -16.23 -2.35
C ARG A 179 -5.98 -17.64 -1.76
N TRP A 180 -4.93 -18.39 -2.07
CA TRP A 180 -4.68 -19.72 -1.52
C TRP A 180 -4.40 -19.68 -0.02
N ASN A 181 -3.57 -18.73 0.44
CA ASN A 181 -3.29 -18.52 1.86
C ASN A 181 -4.56 -18.18 2.65
N LEU A 182 -5.45 -17.39 2.04
CA LEU A 182 -6.75 -17.07 2.61
C LEU A 182 -7.63 -18.32 2.77
N LEU A 183 -7.67 -19.19 1.76
CA LEU A 183 -8.42 -20.46 1.80
C LEU A 183 -7.85 -21.46 2.82
N LYS A 184 -6.53 -21.45 3.03
CA LYS A 184 -5.84 -22.32 4.00
C LYS A 184 -5.84 -21.78 5.43
N GLY A 185 -6.42 -20.60 5.68
CA GLY A 185 -6.42 -19.98 7.00
C GLY A 185 -5.03 -19.54 7.49
N ILE A 186 -4.06 -19.31 6.60
CA ILE A 186 -2.69 -18.90 6.99
C ILE A 186 -2.67 -17.51 7.66
N TYR A 187 -3.70 -16.71 7.43
CA TYR A 187 -3.87 -15.38 8.02
C TYR A 187 -4.73 -15.36 9.29
N ASP A 188 -5.27 -16.50 9.72
CA ASP A 188 -6.01 -16.61 10.99
C ASP A 188 -5.10 -16.39 12.21
#